data_AF-A0A376KPI2-F1
#
_entry.id   AF-A0A376KPI2-F1
#
_cell.length_a   1.000
_cell.length_b   1.000
_cell.length_c   1.000
_cell.angle_alpha   90.00
_cell.angle_beta   90.00
_cell.angle_gamma   90.00
#
_symmetry.space_group_name_H-M   'P 1'
#
loop_
_entity.id
_entity.type
_entity.pdbx_description
1 polymer ?
#
loop_
_entity_poly.entity_id
_entity_poly.type
_entity_poly.pdbx_seq_one_letter_code
_entity_poly.pdbx_strand_id
1 'polypeptide(L)' 'MNLEKINELTAQDMAGVNAAILEQLNSDVQLINQLGYYIVSGGGKRIRPMIAVLGCTSCWL' A
#
# COMPACT_ATOMS: atom_id res chain seq x y z
N MET A 1 13.73 -17.82 1.19
CA MET A 1 13.20 -16.46 1.46
C MET A 1 11.77 -16.63 1.92
N ASN A 2 11.46 -16.32 3.17
CA ASN A 2 10.13 -16.56 3.75
C ASN A 2 9.25 -15.32 3.57
N LEU A 3 7.93 -15.48 3.46
CA LEU A 3 6.99 -14.37 3.23
C LEU A 3 7.06 -13.32 4.34
N GLU A 4 7.30 -13.75 5.58
CA GLU A 4 7.49 -12.86 6.73
C GLU A 4 8.67 -11.91 6.53
N LYS A 5 9.78 -12.40 5.96
CA LYS A 5 10.99 -11.61 5.74
C LYS A 5 10.83 -10.60 4.61
N ILE A 6 10.02 -10.94 3.59
CA ILE A 6 9.64 -10.01 2.52
C ILE A 6 8.72 -8.91 3.07
N ASN A 7 7.76 -9.28 3.93
CA ASN A 7 6.88 -8.33 4.59
C ASN A 7 7.66 -7.38 5.51
N GLU A 8 8.63 -7.87 6.29
CA GLU A 8 9.50 -7.03 7.13
C GLU A 8 10.33 -6.05 6.27
N LEU A 9 10.95 -6.53 5.19
CA LEU A 9 11.74 -5.69 4.30
C LEU A 9 10.92 -4.60 3.60
N THR A 10 9.67 -4.92 3.24
CA THR A 10 8.78 -3.99 2.55
C THR A 10 7.88 -3.19 3.50
N ALA A 11 7.92 -3.42 4.81
CA ALA A 11 7.00 -2.82 5.78
C ALA A 11 7.04 -1.29 5.79
N GLN A 12 8.26 -0.72 5.74
CA GLN A 12 8.47 0.72 5.78
C GLN A 12 7.95 1.39 4.51
N ASP A 13 8.26 0.83 3.34
CA ASP A 13 7.78 1.35 2.05
C ASP A 13 6.26 1.17 1.90
N MET A 14 5.73 0.04 2.36
CA MET A 14 4.30 -0.24 2.37
C MET A 14 3.52 0.71 3.29
N ALA A 15 4.13 1.19 4.39
CA ALA A 15 3.54 2.24 5.22
C ALA A 15 3.44 3.57 4.46
N GLY A 16 4.47 3.94 3.69
CA GLY A 16 4.45 5.12 2.81
C GLY A 16 3.39 5.02 1.71
N VAL A 17 3.28 3.85 1.08
CA VAL A 17 2.22 3.59 0.08
C VAL A 17 0.82 3.71 0.69
N ASN A 18 0.62 3.21 1.92
CA ASN A 18 -0.67 3.36 2.61
C ASN A 18 -0.99 4.83 2.91
N ALA A 19 -0.01 5.63 3.33
CA ALA A 19 -0.20 7.06 3.55
C ALA A 19 -0.60 7.79 2.25
N ALA A 20 0.10 7.51 1.14
CA ALA A 20 -0.23 8.10 -0.17
C ALA A 20 -1.63 7.71 -0.67
N ILE A 21 -2.07 6.47 -0.44
CA ILE A 21 -3.43 6.02 -0.78
C ILE A 21 -4.47 6.82 0.03
N LEU A 22 -4.22 7.04 1.32
CA LEU A 22 -5.14 7.81 2.17
C LEU A 22 -5.17 9.29 1.79
N GLU A 23 -4.03 9.88 1.42
CA GLU A 23 -3.99 11.27 0.92
C GLU A 23 -4.74 11.43 -0.40
N GLN A 24 -4.70 10.44 -1.30
CA GLN A 24 -5.48 10.46 -2.55
C GLN A 24 -6.97 10.22 -2.33
N LEU A 25 -7.38 9.61 -1.22
CA LEU A 25 -8.77 9.43 -0.81
C LEU A 25 -9.37 10.68 -0.15
N ASN A 26 -8.99 11.86 -0.65
CA ASN A 26 -9.49 13.14 -0.19
C ASN A 26 -10.46 13.70 -1.24
N SER A 27 -11.66 13.13 -1.27
CA SER A 27 -12.75 13.58 -2.15
C SER A 27 -13.67 14.54 -1.38
N ASP A 28 -14.18 15.56 -2.06
CA ASP A 28 -15.13 16.55 -1.53
C ASP A 28 -16.44 15.86 -1.05
N VAL A 29 -16.74 14.69 -1.61
CA VAL A 29 -17.86 13.84 -1.22
C VAL A 29 -17.42 12.84 -0.15
N GLN A 30 -17.84 13.05 1.11
CA GLN A 30 -17.53 12.17 2.25
C GLN A 30 -17.82 10.68 2.02
N LEU A 31 -18.85 10.35 1.23
CA LEU A 31 -19.23 8.95 0.95
C LEU A 31 -18.15 8.18 0.19
N ILE A 32 -17.41 8.87 -0.69
CA ILE A 32 -16.32 8.27 -1.47
C ILE A 32 -15.16 7.92 -0.55
N ASN A 33 -14.86 8.77 0.43
CA ASN A 33 -13.77 8.56 1.38
C ASN A 33 -14.09 7.36 2.29
N GLN A 34 -15.34 7.23 2.75
CA GLN A 34 -15.77 6.09 3.57
C GLN A 34 -15.73 4.77 2.80
N LEU A 35 -16.22 4.74 1.55
CA LEU A 35 -16.18 3.55 0.71
C LEU A 35 -14.74 3.17 0.35
N GLY A 36 -13.91 4.15 -0.01
CA GLY A 36 -12.50 3.95 -0.33
C GLY A 36 -11.73 3.41 0.86
N TYR A 37 -11.94 3.99 2.06
CA TYR A 37 -11.35 3.48 3.29
C TYR A 37 -11.76 2.03 3.55
N TYR A 38 -13.04 1.68 3.38
CA TYR A 38 -13.56 0.32 3.57
C TYR A 38 -12.93 -0.71 2.59
N ILE A 39 -12.75 -0.34 1.32
CA ILE A 39 -12.10 -1.19 0.30
C ILE A 39 -10.61 -1.38 0.62
N VAL A 40 -9.94 -0.31 1.04
CA VAL A 40 -8.51 -0.30 1.40
C VAL A 40 -8.26 -1.08 2.70
N SER A 41 -9.11 -0.92 3.71
CA SER A 41 -9.03 -1.63 4.99
C SER A 41 -9.48 -3.10 4.91
N GLY A 42 -10.25 -3.47 3.88
CA GLY A 42 -10.82 -4.82 3.68
C GLY A 42 -9.83 -5.96 3.44
N GLY A 43 -8.52 -5.75 3.64
CA GLY A 43 -7.56 -6.86 3.75
C GLY A 43 -7.15 -7.51 2.43
N GLY A 44 -7.25 -6.82 1.29
CA GLY A 44 -6.61 -7.29 0.07
C GLY A 44 -5.10 -7.46 0.29
N LYS A 45 -4.50 -8.57 -0.18
CA LYS A 45 -3.09 -8.96 0.08
C LYS A 45 -2.02 -7.94 -0.39
N ARG A 46 -2.40 -6.77 -0.91
CA ARG A 46 -1.53 -5.67 -1.38
C ARG A 46 -0.35 -6.13 -2.27
N ILE A 47 -0.54 -7.20 -3.04
CA ILE A 47 0.51 -7.81 -3.85
C ILE A 47 1.00 -6.87 -4.96
N ARG A 48 0.09 -6.11 -5.58
CA ARG A 48 0.43 -5.14 -6.65
C ARG A 48 1.40 -4.04 -6.16
N PRO A 49 1.12 -3.31 -5.06
CA PRO A 49 2.07 -2.33 -4.55
C PRO A 49 3.36 -2.98 -4.01
N MET A 50 3.32 -4.17 -3.41
CA MET A 50 4.55 -4.85 -2.99
C MET A 50 5.48 -5.15 -4.16
N ILE A 51 4.97 -5.60 -5.32
CA ILE A 51 5.81 -5.85 -6.50
C ILE A 51 6.39 -4.55 -7.05
N ALA A 52 5.63 -3.45 -7.03
CA ALA A 52 6.10 -2.14 -7.46
C ALA A 52 7.22 -1.60 -6.55
N VAL A 53 7.05 -1.74 -5.23
CA VAL A 53 8.07 -1.38 -4.23
C VAL A 53 9.34 -2.22 -4.43
N LEU A 54 9.20 -3.55 -4.53
CA LEU A 54 10.33 -4.44 -4.74
C LEU A 54 11.07 -4.15 -6.07
N GLY A 55 10.33 -3.83 -7.13
CA GLY A 55 10.90 -3.42 -8.42
C GLY A 55 11.65 -2.08 -8.34
N CYS A 56 11.12 -1.11 -7.58
CA CYS A 56 11.79 0.17 -7.35
C CYS A 56 13.10 -0.02 -6.54
N THR A 57 13.04 -0.80 -5.45
CA THR A 57 14.23 -1.11 -4.65
C THR A 57 15.27 -1.92 -5.42
N SER A 58 14.84 -2.73 -6.40
CA SER A 58 15.72 -3.50 -7.29
C SER A 58 16.36 -2.64 -8.38
N CYS A 59 15.70 -1.58 -8.84
CA CYS A 59 16.22 -0.71 -9.90
C CYS A 59 17.22 0.33 -9.35
N TRP A 60 17.14 0.60 -8.04
CA TRP A 60 18.04 1.51 -7.35
C TRP A 60 19.33 0.84 -6.84
N LEU A 61 19.49 -0.47 -7.08
CA LEU A 61 20.72 -1.25 -6.83
C LEU A 61 21.44 -1.54 -8.15
#